data_AF-A0A6M0SGP8-F1
#
_entry.id   AF-A0A6M0SGP8-F1
#
_cell.length_a   1.000
_cell.length_b   1.000
_cell.length_c   1.000
_cell.angle_alpha   90.00
_cell.angle_beta   90.00
_cell.angle_gamma   90.00
#
_symmetry.space_group_name_H-M   'P 1'
#
loop_
_entity.id
_entity.type
_entity.pdbx_description
1 polymer ?
#
loop_
_entity_poly.entity_id
_entity_poly.type
_entity_poly.pdbx_seq_one_letter_code
_entity_poly.pdbx_strand_id
1 'polypeptide(L)'
;MDKLIENLVHLSSSELNEILDKRDSGAFDNAWCKQSEAVPEVEEPFDSEDIFVKLSKITNHHEICSYIADDLELLYRADKVGITSDFLTHLKSCYARGEVPCKWES
;
A
#
# COMPACT_ATOMS: atom_id res chain seq x y z
N MET A 1 -10.22 -3.11 -5.11
CA MET A 1 -9.58 -4.43 -4.95
C MET A 1 -9.46 -5.17 -6.28
N ASP A 2 -10.53 -5.32 -7.05
CA ASP A 2 -10.52 -6.13 -8.29
C ASP A 2 -9.50 -5.65 -9.33
N LYS A 3 -9.41 -4.34 -9.58
CA LYS A 3 -8.41 -3.76 -10.48
C LYS A 3 -6.96 -4.00 -10.02
N LEU A 4 -6.72 -3.97 -8.71
CA LEU A 4 -5.39 -4.23 -8.15
C LEU A 4 -5.01 -5.69 -8.43
N ILE A 5 -5.93 -6.61 -8.22
CA ILE A 5 -5.73 -8.03 -8.50
C ILE A 5 -5.48 -8.26 -10.00
N GLU A 6 -6.30 -7.66 -10.87
CA GLU A 6 -6.15 -7.73 -12.32
C GLU A 6 -4.77 -7.23 -12.78
N ASN A 7 -4.25 -6.16 -12.17
CA ASN A 7 -2.91 -5.68 -12.50
C ASN A 7 -1.82 -6.61 -11.95
N LEU A 8 -1.95 -7.07 -10.71
CA LEU A 8 -0.94 -7.91 -10.05
C LEU A 8 -0.76 -9.27 -10.73
N VAL A 9 -1.82 -9.89 -11.28
CA VAL A 9 -1.71 -11.17 -12.00
C VAL A 9 -0.85 -11.07 -13.27
N HIS A 10 -0.66 -9.86 -13.81
CA HIS A 10 0.08 -9.62 -15.03
C HIS A 10 1.54 -9.22 -14.80
N LEU A 11 1.93 -8.97 -13.55
CA LEU A 11 3.30 -8.61 -13.21
C LEU A 11 4.15 -9.85 -12.97
N SER A 12 5.34 -9.86 -13.56
CA SER A 12 6.39 -10.83 -13.25
C SER A 12 7.00 -10.57 -11.87
N SER A 13 7.66 -11.58 -11.30
CA SER A 13 8.41 -11.42 -10.05
C SER A 13 9.48 -10.32 -10.13
N SER A 14 10.07 -10.08 -11.30
CA SER A 14 11.04 -9.00 -11.50
C SER A 14 10.38 -7.62 -11.39
N GLU A 15 9.21 -7.45 -11.99
CA GLU A 15 8.46 -6.18 -11.91
C GLU A 15 7.95 -5.91 -10.50
N LEU A 16 7.53 -6.97 -9.78
CA LEU A 16 7.17 -6.87 -8.36
C LEU A 16 8.37 -6.45 -7.51
N ASN A 17 9.55 -7.04 -7.74
CA ASN A 17 10.79 -6.63 -7.05
C ASN A 17 11.16 -5.18 -7.37
N GLU A 18 11.04 -4.74 -8.63
CA GLU A 18 11.31 -3.36 -8.99
C GLU A 18 10.38 -2.36 -8.29
N ILE A 19 9.12 -2.75 -8.03
CA ILE A 19 8.18 -1.94 -7.25
C ILE A 19 8.69 -1.79 -5.82
N LEU A 20 9.13 -2.89 -5.21
CA LEU A 20 9.68 -2.90 -3.85
C LEU A 20 10.95 -2.06 -3.77
N ASP A 21 11.90 -2.27 -4.68
CA ASP A 21 13.16 -1.50 -4.74
C ASP A 21 12.93 0.01 -4.85
N LYS A 22 11.95 0.42 -5.66
CA LYS A 22 11.60 1.85 -5.81
C LYS A 22 10.96 2.40 -4.55
N ARG A 23 10.10 1.62 -3.91
CA ARG A 23 9.37 2.01 -2.70
C ARG A 23 10.29 2.18 -1.50
N ASP A 24 11.24 1.26 -1.33
CA ASP A 24 12.22 1.26 -0.24
C ASP A 24 13.36 2.26 -0.48
N SER A 25 13.21 3.14 -1.48
CA SER A 25 14.20 4.14 -1.84
C SER A 25 13.64 5.57 -1.72
N GLY A 26 14.47 6.46 -1.17
CA GLY A 26 14.32 7.90 -1.34
C GLY A 26 13.05 8.48 -0.71
N ALA A 27 12.27 9.20 -1.53
CA ALA A 27 11.18 10.06 -1.06
C ALA A 27 9.93 9.29 -0.62
N PHE A 28 9.69 8.09 -1.18
CA PHE A 28 8.49 7.32 -0.88
C PHE A 28 8.51 6.79 0.55
N ASP A 29 9.55 6.02 0.90
CA ASP A 29 9.72 5.46 2.24
C ASP A 29 9.64 6.54 3.34
N ASN A 30 10.37 7.65 3.16
CA ASN A 30 10.34 8.78 4.09
C ASN A 30 8.93 9.36 4.27
N ALA A 31 8.16 9.51 3.19
CA ALA A 31 6.80 10.01 3.26
C ALA A 31 5.86 9.01 3.90
N TRP A 32 6.02 7.71 3.61
CA TRP A 32 5.24 6.65 4.22
C TRP A 32 5.46 6.58 5.73
N CYS A 33 6.73 6.54 6.17
CA CYS A 33 7.09 6.54 7.59
C CYS A 33 6.52 7.76 8.31
N LYS A 34 6.70 8.97 7.74
CA LYS A 34 6.16 10.20 8.32
C LYS A 34 4.64 10.18 8.47
N GLN A 35 3.91 9.63 7.51
CA GLN A 35 2.45 9.54 7.59
C GLN A 35 2.01 8.44 8.57
N SER A 36 2.70 7.30 8.59
CA SER A 36 2.43 6.22 9.53
C SER A 36 2.60 6.67 10.98
N GLU A 37 3.63 7.47 11.27
CA GLU A 37 3.85 8.09 12.59
C GLU A 37 2.81 9.17 12.93
N ALA A 38 2.32 9.91 11.94
CA ALA A 38 1.36 10.99 12.13
C ALA A 38 -0.08 10.48 12.33
N VAL A 39 -0.41 9.33 11.76
CA VAL A 39 -1.73 8.69 11.88
C VAL A 39 -1.72 7.79 13.12
N PRO A 40 -2.54 8.06 14.14
CA PRO A 40 -2.60 7.23 15.34
C PRO A 40 -3.21 5.85 15.05
N GLU A 41 -2.94 4.91 15.95
CA GLU A 41 -3.67 3.65 16.00
C GLU A 41 -5.14 3.86 16.37
N VAL A 42 -6.01 2.95 15.92
CA VAL A 42 -7.46 2.98 16.18
C VAL A 42 -7.89 1.70 16.89
N GLU A 43 -8.96 1.77 17.67
CA GLU A 43 -9.45 0.61 18.45
C GLU A 43 -10.01 -0.53 17.57
N GLU A 44 -10.61 -0.18 16.44
CA GLU A 44 -11.19 -1.15 15.51
C GLU A 44 -10.11 -1.65 14.55
N PRO A 45 -9.64 -2.92 14.67
CA PRO A 45 -8.54 -3.42 13.87
C PRO A 45 -8.91 -3.49 12.38
N PHE A 46 -7.94 -3.23 11.52
CA PHE A 46 -8.05 -3.51 10.11
C PHE A 46 -7.76 -5.00 9.86
N ASP A 47 -8.64 -5.68 9.14
CA ASP A 47 -8.42 -7.09 8.76
C ASP A 47 -7.46 -7.16 7.56
N SER A 48 -6.16 -7.08 7.86
CA SER A 48 -5.07 -7.22 6.89
C SER A 48 -4.84 -8.67 6.46
N GLU A 49 -5.28 -9.66 7.25
CA GLU A 49 -5.02 -11.08 7.00
C GLU A 49 -5.75 -11.58 5.75
N ASP A 50 -7.04 -11.25 5.58
CA ASP A 50 -7.79 -11.64 4.39
C ASP A 50 -7.16 -11.08 3.10
N ILE A 51 -6.74 -9.80 3.16
CA ILE A 51 -6.05 -9.13 2.03
C ILE A 51 -4.75 -9.84 1.72
N PHE A 52 -3.92 -10.09 2.74
CA PHE A 52 -2.64 -10.76 2.57
C PHE A 52 -2.80 -12.15 1.97
N VAL A 53 -3.73 -12.96 2.48
CA VAL A 53 -4.01 -14.32 2.00
C VAL A 53 -4.50 -14.29 0.56
N LYS A 54 -5.38 -13.35 0.21
CA LYS A 54 -5.91 -13.20 -1.14
C LYS A 54 -4.82 -12.83 -2.13
N LEU A 55 -3.97 -11.87 -1.80
CA LEU A 55 -2.89 -11.41 -2.67
C LEU A 55 -1.76 -12.43 -2.77
N SER A 56 -1.39 -13.09 -1.68
CA SER A 56 -0.32 -14.09 -1.66
C SER A 56 -0.61 -15.28 -2.59
N LYS A 57 -1.89 -15.71 -2.67
CA LYS A 57 -2.32 -16.76 -3.60
C LYS A 57 -2.14 -16.38 -5.07
N ILE A 58 -2.06 -15.08 -5.37
CA ILE A 58 -2.05 -14.53 -6.73
C ILE A 58 -0.63 -14.18 -7.15
N THR A 59 0.12 -13.49 -6.29
CA THR A 59 1.45 -12.98 -6.58
C THR A 59 2.54 -14.01 -6.30
N ASN A 60 2.30 -14.94 -5.36
CA ASN A 60 3.33 -15.77 -4.73
C ASN A 60 4.54 -14.94 -4.25
N HIS A 61 4.28 -13.69 -3.85
CA HIS A 61 5.28 -12.72 -3.46
C HIS A 61 4.79 -11.98 -2.21
N HIS A 62 5.27 -12.40 -1.04
CA HIS A 62 4.69 -12.00 0.24
C HIS A 62 5.03 -10.57 0.64
N GLU A 63 6.18 -10.05 0.23
CA GLU A 63 6.65 -8.73 0.64
C GLU A 63 5.77 -7.61 0.07
N ILE A 64 5.43 -7.70 -1.22
CA ILE A 64 4.48 -6.76 -1.83
C ILE A 64 3.06 -6.90 -1.22
N CYS A 65 2.68 -8.11 -0.78
CA CYS A 65 1.41 -8.32 -0.09
C CYS A 65 1.39 -7.63 1.28
N SER A 66 2.48 -7.69 2.05
CA SER A 66 2.62 -6.95 3.30
C SER A 66 2.51 -5.44 3.06
N TYR A 67 3.25 -4.90 2.10
CA TYR A 67 3.21 -3.45 1.80
C TYR A 67 1.83 -2.95 1.35
N ILE A 68 1.10 -3.77 0.58
CA ILE A 68 -0.28 -3.44 0.22
C ILE A 68 -1.19 -3.46 1.45
N ALA A 69 -1.05 -4.46 2.32
CA ALA A 69 -1.85 -4.54 3.54
C ALA A 69 -1.58 -3.34 4.46
N ASP A 70 -0.31 -3.00 4.68
CA ASP A 70 0.12 -1.88 5.51
C ASP A 70 -0.40 -0.53 4.97
N ASP A 71 -0.39 -0.35 3.65
CA ASP A 71 -0.96 0.85 3.02
C ASP A 71 -2.46 0.98 3.25
N LEU A 72 -3.20 -0.12 3.09
CA LEU A 72 -4.64 -0.12 3.25
C LEU A 72 -5.03 0.08 4.71
N GLU A 73 -4.25 -0.47 5.65
CA GLU A 73 -4.38 -0.19 7.07
C GLU A 73 -4.11 1.28 7.39
N LEU A 74 -3.04 1.86 6.86
CA LEU A 74 -2.73 3.28 7.05
C LEU A 74 -3.86 4.18 6.53
N LEU A 75 -4.38 3.90 5.32
CA LEU A 75 -5.51 4.62 4.74
C LEU A 75 -6.78 4.46 5.58
N TYR A 76 -7.04 3.26 6.08
CA TYR A 76 -8.17 2.99 6.96
C TYR A 76 -8.08 3.79 8.27
N ARG A 77 -6.92 3.75 8.95
CA ARG A 77 -6.68 4.52 10.18
C ARG A 77 -6.85 6.02 9.92
N ALA A 78 -6.27 6.53 8.84
CA ALA A 78 -6.36 7.94 8.46
C ALA A 78 -7.81 8.39 8.20
N ASP A 79 -8.59 7.60 7.46
CA ASP A 79 -10.00 7.87 7.18
C ASP A 79 -10.84 7.88 8.48
N LYS A 80 -10.54 7.00 9.44
CA LYS A 80 -11.24 6.93 10.75
C LYS A 80 -11.01 8.16 11.62
N VAL A 81 -9.80 8.72 11.61
CA VAL A 81 -9.45 9.89 12.45
C VAL A 81 -9.53 11.21 11.70
N GLY A 82 -9.91 11.19 10.42
CA GLY A 82 -10.06 12.39 9.60
C GLY A 82 -8.75 13.08 9.24
N ILE A 83 -7.63 12.34 9.19
CA ILE A 83 -6.32 12.87 8.78
C ILE A 83 -6.19 12.73 7.26
N THR A 84 -5.78 13.83 6.60
CA THR A 84 -5.51 13.85 5.16
C THR A 84 -4.17 14.50 4.89
N SER A 85 -3.48 14.04 3.85
CA SER A 85 -2.27 14.66 3.31
C SER A 85 -2.17 14.40 1.82
N ASP A 86 -1.29 15.12 1.13
CA ASP A 86 -1.05 14.89 -0.30
C ASP A 86 -0.56 13.46 -0.56
N PHE A 87 0.25 12.92 0.35
CA PHE A 87 0.72 11.53 0.28
C PHE A 87 -0.42 10.51 0.45
N LEU A 88 -1.27 10.68 1.46
CA LEU A 88 -2.43 9.80 1.67
C LEU A 88 -3.41 9.88 0.47
N THR A 89 -3.60 11.07 -0.08
CA THR A 89 -4.39 11.28 -1.30
C THR A 89 -3.78 10.55 -2.48
N HIS A 90 -2.45 10.61 -2.63
CA HIS A 90 -1.72 9.88 -3.65
C HIS A 90 -1.87 8.36 -3.50
N LEU A 91 -1.63 7.80 -2.32
CA LEU A 91 -1.83 6.37 -2.02
C LEU A 91 -3.24 5.92 -2.43
N LYS A 92 -4.26 6.64 -1.95
CA LYS A 92 -5.67 6.35 -2.24
C LYS A 92 -5.95 6.39 -3.76
N SER A 93 -5.34 7.34 -4.47
CA SER A 93 -5.48 7.44 -5.93
C SER A 93 -4.86 6.25 -6.68
N CYS A 94 -3.69 5.77 -6.25
CA CYS A 94 -3.01 4.61 -6.84
C CYS A 94 -3.87 3.36 -6.69
N TYR A 95 -4.36 3.08 -5.48
CA TYR A 95 -5.24 1.94 -5.24
C TYR A 95 -6.58 2.04 -5.96
N ALA A 96 -7.13 3.25 -6.18
CA ALA A 96 -8.32 3.45 -7.00
C ALA A 96 -8.10 3.10 -8.48
N ARG A 97 -6.86 3.24 -8.98
CA ARG A 97 -6.42 2.80 -10.31
C ARG A 97 -5.98 1.33 -10.36
N GLY A 98 -5.83 0.68 -9.21
CA GLY A 98 -5.32 -0.69 -9.11
C GLY A 98 -3.79 -0.77 -9.17
N GLU A 99 -3.09 0.32 -8.86
CA GLU A 99 -1.63 0.41 -8.91
C GLU A 99 -1.03 0.28 -7.50
N VAL A 100 0.09 -0.45 -7.38
CA VAL A 100 0.89 -0.44 -6.16
C VAL A 100 1.79 0.80 -6.17
N PRO A 101 1.65 1.72 -5.20
CA PRO A 101 2.42 2.95 -5.17
C PRO A 101 3.88 2.68 -4.82
N CYS A 102 4.80 3.24 -5.60
CA CYS A 102 6.26 3.08 -5.43
C CYS A 102 7.08 4.35 -5.74
N LYS A 103 6.40 5.48 -6.04
CA LYS A 103 7.04 6.77 -6.35
C LYS A 103 6.29 7.89 -5.66
N TRP A 104 7.02 8.82 -5.09
CA TRP A 104 6.47 10.00 -4.45
C TRP A 104 7.35 11.20 -4.76
N GLU A 105 6.73 12.26 -5.26
CA GLU A 105 7.35 13.56 -5.51
C GLU A 105 6.45 14.60 -4.83
N SER A 106 6.94 15.23 -3.76
CA SER A 106 6.22 16.25 -3.00
C SER A 106 6.45 17.65 -3.55
#